data_AF-A0A4Y9N3Q6-F1
#
_entry.id   AF-A0A4Y9N3Q6-F1
#
_cell.length_a   1.000
_cell.length_b   1.000
_cell.length_c   1.000
_cell.angle_alpha   90.00
_cell.angle_beta   90.00
_cell.angle_gamma   90.00
#
_symmetry.space_group_name_H-M   'P 1'
#
loop_
_entity.id
_entity.type
_entity.pdbx_description
1 polymer ?
#
loop_
_entity_poly.entity_id
_entity_poly.type
_entity_poly.pdbx_seq_one_letter_code
_entity_poly.pdbx_strand_id
1 'polypeptide(L)'
;MEHDAAAPSTTRRTEAEALRNLPAVLQLCQAGKLRCSATTRRPSAATVRTVAETLVAGDFHPDDAIAAFAWPLLVQAGGLARLDGTRLELTPRGRRALGQPAHEVIGDIWARWPKHAAIDEFSRVEAIKGQKAAGALSAAGPRRQAATAALASCPPGEWLGVDDLFRVVGRAAPQLSIARSERALWKLYLEDPEYGSLGYDGFHEWPIVEGRYVLAVLFEYAAPLGLLDVEYVPAEGARDDFRHLWGADWVPALSRYDGLLAVRLTSLGAYAAGLAPTYVPAPVVRERVLQVLPNLDVVAVADLDPGDRLVLDAFAVRTADRVWTVSMAGLLSAVDAGRQPGEFTDFLSARAVHGLPAALRTLVDDVNARTRQVRDLGLRHVLECADEQVATLLERDRSLRGLCTRIGARHLLLDPAGEEKARTALRKLGHPLGPATR
;
A
#
# COMPACT_ATOMS: atom_id res chain seq x y z
N MET A 1 -5.41 -40.75 6.45
CA MET A 1 -6.42 -39.72 6.16
C MET A 1 -6.26 -38.63 7.21
N GLU A 2 -5.18 -37.87 7.11
CA GLU A 2 -5.16 -36.54 7.73
C GLU A 2 -6.09 -35.67 6.88
N HIS A 3 -7.08 -35.06 7.51
CA HIS A 3 -7.82 -33.95 6.91
C HIS A 3 -6.78 -32.84 6.69
N ASP A 4 -6.34 -32.66 5.45
CA ASP A 4 -5.52 -31.53 5.07
C ASP A 4 -6.38 -30.28 5.27
N ALA A 5 -6.11 -29.53 6.33
CA ALA A 5 -6.86 -28.32 6.63
C ALA A 5 -6.53 -27.32 5.51
N ALA A 6 -7.47 -27.14 4.58
CA ALA A 6 -7.33 -26.19 3.48
C ALA A 6 -6.77 -24.86 4.01
N ALA A 7 -5.62 -24.43 3.47
CA ALA A 7 -4.97 -23.21 3.90
C ALA A 7 -5.98 -22.05 3.86
N PRO A 8 -6.02 -21.18 4.88
CA PRO A 8 -7.00 -20.09 4.91
C PRO A 8 -6.78 -19.17 3.70
N SER A 9 -7.86 -18.89 2.96
CA SER A 9 -7.81 -17.97 1.84
C SER A 9 -7.56 -16.54 2.33
N THR A 10 -6.81 -15.77 1.54
CA THR A 10 -6.52 -14.37 1.78
C THR A 10 -7.35 -13.51 0.85
N THR A 11 -8.20 -12.65 1.40
CA THR A 11 -8.90 -11.60 0.65
C THR A 11 -8.09 -10.31 0.68
N ARG A 12 -7.76 -9.75 -0.48
CA ARG A 12 -6.98 -8.52 -0.60
C ARG A 12 -7.72 -7.44 -1.38
N ARG A 13 -7.83 -6.26 -0.76
CA ARG A 13 -8.48 -5.06 -1.30
C ARG A 13 -7.44 -4.19 -2.00
N THR A 14 -7.37 -4.24 -3.31
CA THR A 14 -6.22 -3.71 -4.06
C THR A 14 -6.38 -2.24 -4.49
N GLU A 15 -7.62 -1.73 -4.58
CA GLU A 15 -7.90 -0.37 -5.05
C GLU A 15 -7.12 0.71 -4.26
N ALA A 16 -7.24 0.69 -2.93
CA ALA A 16 -6.58 1.67 -2.07
C ALA A 16 -5.05 1.49 -2.04
N GLU A 17 -4.56 0.25 -2.17
CA GLU A 17 -3.13 -0.05 -2.25
C GLU A 17 -2.53 0.53 -3.52
N ALA A 18 -3.17 0.31 -4.68
CA ALA A 18 -2.67 0.76 -5.98
C ALA A 18 -2.53 2.29 -6.06
N LEU A 19 -3.51 3.03 -5.53
CA LEU A 19 -3.47 4.49 -5.48
C LEU A 19 -2.27 5.04 -4.68
N ARG A 20 -1.77 4.28 -3.70
CA ARG A 20 -0.58 4.63 -2.89
C ARG A 20 0.71 4.06 -3.49
N ASN A 21 0.66 2.87 -4.07
CA ASN A 21 1.79 2.18 -4.65
C ASN A 21 2.29 2.89 -5.92
N LEU A 22 1.40 3.42 -6.77
CA LEU A 22 1.79 4.15 -7.98
C LEU A 22 2.78 5.29 -7.70
N PRO A 23 2.48 6.30 -6.86
CA PRO A 23 3.42 7.39 -6.60
C PRO A 23 4.71 6.89 -5.94
N ALA A 24 4.65 5.88 -5.07
CA ALA A 24 5.83 5.30 -4.43
C ALA A 24 6.78 4.65 -5.47
N VAL A 25 6.25 3.86 -6.41
CA VAL A 25 7.04 3.25 -7.50
C VAL A 25 7.62 4.33 -8.43
N LEU A 26 6.86 5.38 -8.76
CA LEU A 26 7.36 6.50 -9.56
C LEU A 26 8.50 7.24 -8.85
N GLN A 27 8.43 7.40 -7.53
CA GLN A 27 9.53 7.99 -6.74
C GLN A 27 10.78 7.09 -6.73
N LEU A 28 10.63 5.76 -6.68
CA LEU A 28 11.77 4.84 -6.82
C LEU A 28 12.44 4.97 -8.21
N CYS A 29 11.65 5.13 -9.27
CA CYS A 29 12.16 5.45 -10.62
C CYS A 29 12.89 6.81 -10.64
N GLN A 30 12.34 7.84 -9.98
CA GLN A 30 12.95 9.17 -9.92
C GLN A 30 14.29 9.17 -9.17
N ALA A 31 14.36 8.43 -8.07
CA ALA A 31 15.60 8.17 -7.33
C ALA A 31 16.55 7.24 -8.10
N GLY A 32 16.07 6.60 -9.17
CA GLY A 32 16.79 5.66 -10.01
C GLY A 32 17.28 4.42 -9.28
N LYS A 33 16.46 3.96 -8.33
CA LYS A 33 16.68 2.73 -7.55
C LYS A 33 16.27 1.47 -8.32
N LEU A 34 15.47 1.61 -9.38
CA LEU A 34 14.94 0.48 -10.15
C LEU A 34 15.81 0.15 -11.37
N ARG A 35 16.07 -1.14 -11.58
CA ARG A 35 16.83 -1.65 -12.72
C ARG A 35 16.12 -2.80 -13.42
N CYS A 36 16.09 -2.74 -14.75
CA CYS A 36 15.59 -3.82 -15.58
C CYS A 36 16.64 -4.24 -16.61
N SER A 37 16.54 -5.48 -17.10
CA SER A 37 17.37 -5.95 -18.20
C SER A 37 17.14 -5.12 -19.46
N ALA A 38 18.22 -4.68 -20.11
CA ALA A 38 18.13 -4.02 -21.41
C ALA A 38 17.55 -4.96 -22.50
N THR A 39 17.81 -6.27 -22.39
CA THR A 39 17.37 -7.29 -23.35
C THR A 39 15.94 -7.75 -23.10
N THR A 40 15.64 -8.18 -21.87
CA THR A 40 14.34 -8.81 -21.57
C THR A 40 13.33 -7.83 -20.97
N ARG A 41 13.76 -6.60 -20.65
CA ARG A 41 12.96 -5.57 -19.96
C ARG A 41 12.46 -5.97 -18.56
N ARG A 42 12.76 -7.18 -18.11
CA ARG A 42 12.36 -7.73 -16.81
C ARG A 42 13.11 -7.03 -15.66
N PRO A 43 12.46 -6.80 -14.51
CA PRO A 43 13.15 -6.25 -13.33
C PRO A 43 14.20 -7.22 -12.81
N SER A 44 15.29 -6.68 -12.25
CA SER A 44 16.28 -7.50 -11.54
C SER A 44 15.74 -7.99 -10.19
N ALA A 45 16.32 -9.06 -9.63
CA ALA A 45 15.93 -9.54 -8.29
C ALA A 45 16.06 -8.45 -7.21
N ALA A 46 17.08 -7.60 -7.29
CA ALA A 46 17.23 -6.47 -6.39
C ALA A 46 16.09 -5.44 -6.55
N THR A 47 15.63 -5.21 -7.77
CA THR A 47 14.50 -4.31 -8.07
C THR A 47 13.21 -4.89 -7.50
N VAL A 48 12.97 -6.19 -7.69
CA VAL A 48 11.81 -6.88 -7.11
C VAL A 48 11.79 -6.72 -5.59
N ARG A 49 12.91 -6.98 -4.89
CA ARG A 49 12.99 -6.77 -3.43
C ARG A 49 12.71 -5.32 -3.03
N THR A 50 13.34 -4.36 -3.70
CA THR A 50 13.17 -2.93 -3.42
C THR A 50 11.73 -2.49 -3.58
N VAL A 51 11.05 -2.97 -4.63
CA VAL A 51 9.64 -2.66 -4.86
C VAL A 51 8.78 -3.34 -3.79
N ALA A 52 9.00 -4.63 -3.50
CA ALA A 52 8.23 -5.38 -2.50
C ALA A 52 8.25 -4.71 -1.12
N GLU A 53 9.41 -4.23 -0.67
CA GLU A 53 9.58 -3.47 0.58
C GLU A 53 8.87 -2.11 0.60
N THR A 54 8.54 -1.56 -0.57
CA THR A 54 7.89 -0.26 -0.73
C THR A 54 6.36 -0.38 -0.86
N LEU A 55 5.83 -1.54 -1.24
CA LEU A 55 4.39 -1.73 -1.42
C LEU A 55 3.65 -1.69 -0.08
N VAL A 56 2.52 -0.98 -0.01
CA VAL A 56 1.76 -0.74 1.23
C VAL A 56 1.37 -2.04 1.97
N ALA A 57 1.07 -3.11 1.24
CA ALA A 57 0.71 -4.42 1.80
C ALA A 57 1.67 -5.53 1.32
N GLY A 58 2.89 -5.19 0.91
CA GLY A 58 3.86 -6.14 0.36
C GLY A 58 3.42 -6.79 -0.95
N ASP A 59 4.01 -7.94 -1.27
CA ASP A 59 3.61 -8.78 -2.42
C ASP A 59 2.49 -9.77 -2.03
N PHE A 60 1.91 -10.49 -2.99
CA PHE A 60 0.82 -11.45 -2.75
C PHE A 60 1.33 -12.75 -2.13
N HIS A 61 2.47 -13.25 -2.62
CA HIS A 61 3.18 -14.39 -2.05
C HIS A 61 4.57 -13.97 -1.57
N PRO A 62 5.06 -14.55 -0.45
CA PRO A 62 6.35 -14.19 0.13
C PRO A 62 7.53 -14.54 -0.78
N ASP A 63 7.51 -15.76 -1.34
CA ASP A 63 8.63 -16.30 -2.13
C ASP A 63 8.42 -16.15 -3.64
N ASP A 64 7.20 -15.76 -4.04
CA ASP A 64 6.80 -15.71 -5.42
C ASP A 64 6.22 -14.34 -5.78
N ALA A 65 7.10 -13.43 -6.18
CA ALA A 65 6.74 -12.06 -6.50
C ALA A 65 5.79 -11.96 -7.71
N ILE A 66 4.65 -11.30 -7.49
CA ILE A 66 3.64 -10.97 -8.48
C ILE A 66 3.60 -9.43 -8.64
N ALA A 67 3.20 -8.69 -7.60
CA ALA A 67 3.04 -7.25 -7.67
C ALA A 67 4.39 -6.53 -7.84
N ALA A 68 5.41 -6.94 -7.09
CA ALA A 68 6.72 -6.30 -7.14
C ALA A 68 7.45 -6.56 -8.46
N PHE A 69 7.16 -7.68 -9.12
CA PHE A 69 7.62 -7.97 -10.48
C PHE A 69 6.84 -7.14 -11.53
N ALA A 70 5.54 -6.98 -11.34
CA ALA A 70 4.66 -6.30 -12.29
C ALA A 70 4.87 -4.79 -12.36
N TRP A 71 5.04 -4.10 -11.23
CA TRP A 71 5.11 -2.63 -11.18
C TRP A 71 6.15 -2.01 -12.13
N PRO A 72 7.42 -2.50 -12.18
CA PRO A 72 8.39 -2.04 -13.17
C PRO A 72 7.96 -2.25 -14.63
N LEU A 73 7.20 -3.30 -14.93
CA LEU A 73 6.67 -3.56 -16.26
C LEU A 73 5.48 -2.64 -16.59
N LEU A 74 4.63 -2.38 -15.61
CA LEU A 74 3.46 -1.50 -15.72
C LEU A 74 3.87 -0.05 -16.01
N VAL A 75 4.86 0.49 -15.29
CA VAL A 75 5.35 1.86 -15.55
C VAL A 75 6.08 2.00 -16.89
N GLN A 76 6.71 0.91 -17.38
CA GLN A 76 7.26 0.85 -18.74
C GLN A 76 6.13 0.86 -19.78
N ALA A 77 5.12 0.00 -19.62
CA ALA A 77 4.00 -0.12 -20.55
C ALA A 77 3.16 1.16 -20.62
N GLY A 78 2.96 1.85 -19.49
CA GLY A 78 2.30 3.16 -19.43
C GLY A 78 3.12 4.32 -20.02
N GLY A 79 4.37 4.06 -20.41
CA GLY A 79 5.31 5.08 -20.91
C GLY A 79 5.71 6.10 -19.84
N LEU A 80 5.56 5.75 -18.56
CA LEU A 80 5.92 6.61 -17.43
C LEU A 80 7.42 6.53 -17.14
N ALA A 81 8.02 5.36 -17.38
CA ALA A 81 9.46 5.18 -17.28
C ALA A 81 10.02 4.49 -18.54
N ARG A 82 11.29 4.76 -18.83
CA ARG A 82 12.04 4.12 -19.93
C ARG A 82 13.40 3.67 -19.42
N LEU A 83 14.00 2.70 -20.09
CA LEU A 83 15.36 2.28 -19.77
C LEU A 83 16.38 3.25 -20.33
N ASP A 84 17.33 3.64 -19.47
CA ASP A 84 18.62 4.18 -19.84
C ASP A 84 19.70 3.14 -19.43
N GLY A 85 20.22 2.41 -20.42
CA GLY A 85 20.95 1.17 -20.18
C GLY A 85 20.10 0.15 -19.41
N THR A 86 20.45 -0.10 -18.14
CA THR A 86 19.70 -0.98 -17.23
C THR A 86 18.88 -0.23 -16.20
N ARG A 87 19.01 1.09 -16.10
CA ARG A 87 18.32 1.92 -15.10
C ARG A 87 16.96 2.31 -15.65
N LEU A 88 15.93 2.24 -14.79
CA LEU A 88 14.58 2.66 -15.15
C LEU A 88 14.37 4.11 -14.73
N GLU A 89 14.25 5.02 -15.70
CA GLU A 89 14.16 6.46 -15.48
C GLU A 89 12.82 7.03 -15.91
N LEU A 90 12.32 8.03 -15.17
CA LEU A 90 11.07 8.70 -15.52
C LEU A 90 11.17 9.43 -16.86
N THR A 91 10.16 9.23 -17.70
CA THR A 91 9.93 10.04 -18.89
C THR A 91 9.33 11.41 -18.50
N PRO A 92 9.23 12.39 -19.42
CA PRO A 92 8.46 13.61 -19.16
C PRO A 92 7.01 13.31 -18.73
N ARG A 93 6.42 12.24 -19.25
CA ARG A 93 5.08 11.79 -18.86
C ARG A 93 5.07 11.25 -17.42
N GLY A 94 6.05 10.41 -17.05
CA GLY A 94 6.16 9.91 -15.67
C GLY A 94 6.40 11.00 -14.63
N ARG A 95 7.18 12.03 -14.97
CA ARG A 95 7.36 13.19 -14.08
C ARG A 95 6.06 13.96 -13.85
N ARG A 96 5.24 14.15 -14.90
CA ARG A 96 3.92 14.78 -14.76
C ARG A 96 2.96 13.92 -13.94
N ALA A 97 3.03 12.60 -14.07
CA ALA A 97 2.15 11.67 -13.36
C ALA A 97 2.25 11.77 -11.82
N LEU A 98 3.39 12.22 -11.27
CA LEU A 98 3.56 12.45 -9.83
C LEU A 98 2.63 13.55 -9.27
N GLY A 99 2.17 14.48 -10.10
CA GLY A 99 1.24 15.55 -9.73
C GLY A 99 -0.20 15.34 -10.21
N GLN A 100 -0.50 14.19 -10.83
CA GLN A 100 -1.82 13.87 -11.37
C GLN A 100 -2.61 12.98 -10.40
N PRO A 101 -3.96 12.98 -10.48
CA PRO A 101 -4.76 12.01 -9.75
C PRO A 101 -4.36 10.57 -10.12
N ALA A 102 -4.01 9.76 -9.11
CA ALA A 102 -3.46 8.42 -9.33
C ALA A 102 -4.41 7.51 -10.13
N HIS A 103 -5.72 7.64 -9.95
CA HIS A 103 -6.72 6.86 -10.68
C HIS A 103 -6.70 7.10 -12.19
N GLU A 104 -6.49 8.36 -12.63
CA GLU A 104 -6.35 8.69 -14.05
C GLU A 104 -5.08 8.05 -14.64
N VAL A 105 -3.96 8.16 -13.91
CA VAL A 105 -2.69 7.58 -14.34
C VAL A 105 -2.78 6.05 -14.43
N ILE A 106 -3.45 5.39 -13.48
CA ILE A 106 -3.70 3.94 -13.50
C ILE A 106 -4.56 3.55 -14.71
N GLY A 107 -5.67 4.26 -14.94
CA GLY A 107 -6.52 4.03 -16.12
C GLY A 107 -5.73 4.15 -17.43
N ASP A 108 -4.87 5.16 -17.51
CA ASP A 108 -3.98 5.36 -18.66
C ASP A 108 -2.92 4.26 -18.82
N ILE A 109 -2.36 3.73 -17.72
CA ILE A 109 -1.45 2.57 -17.78
C ILE A 109 -2.19 1.38 -18.37
N TRP A 110 -3.38 1.08 -17.84
CA TRP A 110 -4.20 -0.05 -18.28
C TRP A 110 -4.59 0.05 -19.75
N ALA A 111 -5.04 1.23 -20.21
CA ALA A 111 -5.40 1.45 -21.60
C ALA A 111 -4.22 1.26 -22.58
N ARG A 112 -3.00 1.57 -22.13
CA ARG A 112 -1.77 1.46 -22.93
C ARG A 112 -1.14 0.08 -22.89
N TRP A 113 -1.34 -0.65 -21.80
CA TRP A 113 -0.68 -1.93 -21.53
C TRP A 113 -0.81 -2.97 -22.66
N PRO A 114 -1.99 -3.20 -23.27
CA PRO A 114 -2.13 -4.23 -24.32
C PRO A 114 -1.18 -4.03 -25.52
N LYS A 115 -0.88 -2.76 -25.84
CA LYS A 115 -0.04 -2.38 -26.99
C LYS A 115 1.44 -2.26 -26.65
N HIS A 116 1.78 -2.10 -25.37
CA HIS A 116 3.12 -1.68 -24.94
C HIS A 116 3.73 -2.54 -23.83
N ALA A 117 3.08 -3.63 -23.41
CA ALA A 117 3.63 -4.54 -22.42
C ALA A 117 4.99 -5.11 -22.86
N ALA A 118 5.94 -5.11 -21.92
CA ALA A 118 7.36 -5.30 -22.20
C ALA A 118 7.76 -6.77 -22.40
N ILE A 119 6.93 -7.72 -21.96
CA ILE A 119 7.13 -9.16 -22.09
C ILE A 119 5.82 -9.83 -22.52
N ASP A 120 5.90 -11.08 -22.96
CA ASP A 120 4.71 -11.93 -23.14
C ASP A 120 4.26 -12.50 -21.78
N GLU A 121 2.99 -12.36 -21.44
CA GLU A 121 2.47 -12.79 -20.13
C GLU A 121 2.46 -14.31 -19.99
N PHE A 122 2.32 -15.05 -21.10
CA PHE A 122 2.36 -16.52 -21.07
C PHE A 122 3.75 -17.05 -20.64
N SER A 123 4.80 -16.24 -20.79
CA SER A 123 6.15 -16.55 -20.31
C SER A 123 6.29 -16.61 -18.79
N ARG A 124 5.19 -16.37 -18.06
CA ARG A 124 5.07 -16.52 -16.61
C ARG A 124 4.32 -17.79 -16.18
N VAL A 125 3.74 -18.53 -17.12
CA VAL A 125 3.23 -19.89 -16.92
C VAL A 125 4.38 -20.87 -17.18
N GLU A 126 5.33 -20.92 -16.26
CA GLU A 126 6.65 -21.52 -16.48
C GLU A 126 6.65 -23.05 -16.58
N ALA A 127 5.60 -23.72 -16.09
CA ALA A 127 5.43 -25.16 -16.22
C ALA A 127 5.22 -25.58 -17.69
N ILE A 128 4.50 -24.78 -18.47
CA ILE A 128 4.27 -25.04 -19.89
C ILE A 128 5.50 -24.60 -20.69
N LYS A 129 6.25 -25.56 -21.23
CA LYS A 129 7.48 -25.36 -21.98
C LYS A 129 7.23 -25.15 -23.47
N GLY A 130 8.30 -24.94 -24.24
CA GLY A 130 8.25 -24.83 -25.70
C GLY A 130 7.68 -23.52 -26.27
N GLN A 131 7.30 -22.58 -25.40
CA GLN A 131 6.76 -21.26 -25.75
C GLN A 131 7.63 -20.43 -26.69
N LYS A 132 8.96 -20.62 -26.65
CA LYS A 132 9.93 -19.90 -27.50
C LYS A 132 10.08 -20.49 -28.90
N ALA A 133 9.46 -21.63 -29.20
CA ALA A 133 9.55 -22.25 -30.51
C ALA A 133 8.88 -21.36 -31.57
N ALA A 134 9.48 -21.32 -32.77
CA ALA A 134 9.01 -20.46 -33.84
C ALA A 134 7.54 -20.76 -34.18
N GLY A 135 6.68 -19.75 -33.99
CA GLY A 135 5.25 -19.87 -34.21
C GLY A 135 4.52 -20.83 -33.30
N ALA A 136 4.98 -21.02 -32.06
CA ALA A 136 4.21 -21.68 -31.01
C ALA A 136 3.02 -20.80 -30.58
N LEU A 137 3.29 -19.54 -30.25
CA LEU A 137 2.29 -18.61 -29.73
C LEU A 137 1.64 -17.75 -30.84
N SER A 138 0.39 -17.40 -30.61
CA SER A 138 -0.33 -16.36 -31.34
C SER A 138 0.18 -14.96 -30.95
N ALA A 139 -0.21 -13.95 -31.71
CA ALA A 139 0.23 -12.58 -31.46
C ALA A 139 -0.24 -12.06 -30.08
N ALA A 140 0.66 -11.44 -29.32
CA ALA A 140 0.37 -10.96 -27.97
C ALA A 140 -0.68 -9.85 -27.93
N GLY A 141 -0.67 -8.92 -28.90
CA GLY A 141 -1.60 -7.79 -28.94
C GLY A 141 -3.08 -8.21 -28.88
N PRO A 142 -3.56 -9.06 -29.81
CA PRO A 142 -4.93 -9.60 -29.76
C PRO A 142 -5.25 -10.36 -28.47
N ARG A 143 -4.31 -11.18 -27.96
CA ARG A 143 -4.51 -11.91 -26.69
C ARG A 143 -4.74 -10.97 -25.51
N ARG A 144 -3.93 -9.92 -25.40
CA ARG A 144 -4.07 -8.90 -24.35
C ARG A 144 -5.38 -8.14 -24.48
N GLN A 145 -5.81 -7.81 -25.70
CA GLN A 145 -7.10 -7.15 -25.92
C GLN A 145 -8.26 -8.02 -25.46
N ALA A 146 -8.24 -9.31 -25.79
CA ALA A 146 -9.22 -10.28 -25.31
C ALA A 146 -9.21 -10.41 -23.77
N ALA A 147 -8.03 -10.49 -23.15
CA ALA A 147 -7.91 -10.55 -21.69
C ALA A 147 -8.29 -9.24 -21.00
N THR A 148 -8.09 -8.08 -21.62
CA THR A 148 -8.61 -6.80 -21.09
C THR A 148 -10.13 -6.72 -21.21
N ALA A 149 -10.73 -7.24 -22.30
CA ALA A 149 -12.18 -7.32 -22.44
C ALA A 149 -12.83 -8.25 -21.40
N ALA A 150 -12.11 -9.27 -20.93
CA ALA A 150 -12.53 -10.12 -19.82
C ALA A 150 -12.84 -9.30 -18.55
N LEU A 151 -12.03 -8.27 -18.26
CA LEU A 151 -12.25 -7.40 -17.09
C LEU A 151 -13.62 -6.71 -17.13
N ALA A 152 -14.07 -6.30 -18.32
CA ALA A 152 -15.37 -5.68 -18.51
C ALA A 152 -16.56 -6.66 -18.37
N SER A 153 -16.27 -7.97 -18.35
CA SER A 153 -17.28 -9.02 -18.16
C SER A 153 -17.49 -9.39 -16.69
N CYS A 154 -16.66 -8.88 -15.78
CA CYS A 154 -16.81 -9.08 -14.34
C CYS A 154 -17.86 -8.09 -13.78
N PRO A 155 -18.85 -8.56 -12.99
CA PRO A 155 -19.82 -7.68 -12.36
C PRO A 155 -19.14 -6.73 -11.34
N PRO A 156 -19.37 -5.41 -11.43
CA PRO A 156 -18.83 -4.45 -10.46
C PRO A 156 -19.26 -4.78 -9.02
N GLY A 157 -18.32 -4.87 -8.09
CA GLY A 157 -18.60 -5.04 -6.67
C GLY A 157 -19.03 -6.44 -6.22
N GLU A 158 -19.15 -7.40 -7.14
CA GLU A 158 -19.50 -8.80 -6.85
C GLU A 158 -18.28 -9.73 -6.99
N TRP A 159 -18.17 -10.70 -6.10
CA TRP A 159 -17.13 -11.73 -6.19
C TRP A 159 -17.51 -12.78 -7.23
N LEU A 160 -16.57 -13.07 -8.12
CA LEU A 160 -16.68 -14.08 -9.16
C LEU A 160 -15.56 -15.12 -8.96
N GLY A 161 -15.95 -16.37 -8.72
CA GLY A 161 -15.01 -17.48 -8.65
C GLY A 161 -14.31 -17.71 -9.99
N VAL A 162 -13.08 -18.21 -9.96
CA VAL A 162 -12.27 -18.33 -11.18
C VAL A 162 -12.86 -19.29 -12.21
N ASP A 163 -13.51 -20.38 -11.80
CA ASP A 163 -14.11 -21.31 -12.77
C ASP A 163 -15.31 -20.67 -13.48
N ASP A 164 -16.04 -19.80 -12.78
CA ASP A 164 -17.12 -19.00 -13.35
C ASP A 164 -16.55 -17.91 -14.27
N LEU A 165 -15.46 -17.27 -13.85
CA LEU A 165 -14.70 -16.34 -14.68
C LEU A 165 -14.24 -17.00 -15.98
N PHE A 166 -13.68 -18.21 -15.94
CA PHE A 166 -13.29 -18.94 -17.15
C PHE A 166 -14.46 -19.14 -18.11
N ARG A 167 -15.63 -19.52 -17.59
CA ARG A 167 -16.85 -19.65 -18.40
C ARG A 167 -17.30 -18.31 -18.99
N VAL A 168 -17.22 -17.22 -18.23
CA VAL A 168 -17.57 -15.87 -18.69
C VAL A 168 -16.62 -15.40 -19.79
N VAL A 169 -15.31 -15.53 -19.58
CA VAL A 169 -14.28 -15.09 -20.53
C VAL A 169 -14.29 -15.93 -21.80
N GLY A 170 -14.44 -17.26 -21.69
CA GLY A 170 -14.56 -18.13 -22.86
C GLY A 170 -15.75 -17.76 -23.75
N ARG A 171 -16.84 -17.23 -23.19
CA ARG A 171 -17.98 -16.72 -23.95
C ARG A 171 -17.78 -15.31 -24.49
N ALA A 172 -17.15 -14.42 -23.72
CA ALA A 172 -16.95 -13.02 -24.09
C ALA A 172 -15.83 -12.81 -25.12
N ALA A 173 -14.83 -13.69 -25.13
CA ALA A 173 -13.67 -13.63 -26.01
C ALA A 173 -13.37 -15.00 -26.67
N PRO A 174 -14.30 -15.53 -27.49
CA PRO A 174 -14.14 -16.83 -28.14
C PRO A 174 -12.93 -16.91 -29.08
N GLN A 175 -12.40 -15.77 -29.52
CA GLN A 175 -11.20 -15.65 -30.35
C GLN A 175 -9.88 -15.72 -29.57
N LEU A 176 -9.92 -15.74 -28.23
CA LEU A 176 -8.71 -15.86 -27.42
C LEU A 176 -8.10 -17.25 -27.62
N SER A 177 -6.96 -17.30 -28.30
CA SER A 177 -6.17 -18.52 -28.50
C SER A 177 -4.71 -18.22 -28.19
N ILE A 178 -4.10 -19.01 -27.30
CA ILE A 178 -2.68 -18.84 -26.94
C ILE A 178 -1.77 -19.47 -27.97
N ALA A 179 -2.07 -20.72 -28.36
CA ALA A 179 -1.40 -21.36 -29.46
C ALA A 179 -1.74 -20.66 -30.77
N ARG A 180 -0.77 -20.60 -31.70
CA ARG A 180 -0.99 -20.00 -33.03
C ARG A 180 -2.02 -20.78 -33.87
N SER A 181 -2.06 -22.09 -33.68
CA SER A 181 -2.96 -23.03 -34.34
C SER A 181 -2.96 -24.35 -33.57
N GLU A 182 -3.87 -25.27 -33.89
CA GLU A 182 -3.88 -26.62 -33.31
C GLU A 182 -2.52 -27.32 -33.48
N ARG A 183 -1.90 -27.21 -34.66
CA ARG A 183 -0.55 -27.77 -34.90
C ARG A 183 0.52 -27.12 -34.00
N ALA A 184 0.31 -25.90 -33.53
CA ALA A 184 1.26 -25.22 -32.65
C ALA A 184 1.18 -25.73 -31.20
N LEU A 185 0.08 -26.36 -30.78
CA LEU A 185 -0.04 -27.00 -29.47
C LEU A 185 0.99 -28.12 -29.28
N TRP A 186 1.35 -28.83 -30.35
CA TRP A 186 2.41 -29.85 -30.32
C TRP A 186 3.78 -29.33 -29.91
N LYS A 187 3.98 -28.00 -29.92
CA LYS A 187 5.22 -27.36 -29.46
C LYS A 187 5.17 -27.01 -27.99
N LEU A 188 4.00 -26.99 -27.37
CA LEU A 188 3.81 -26.72 -25.95
C LEU A 188 3.71 -28.04 -25.21
N TYR A 189 4.38 -28.14 -24.06
CA TYR A 189 4.43 -29.40 -23.32
C TYR A 189 4.73 -29.19 -21.84
N LEU A 190 4.39 -30.18 -21.03
CA LEU A 190 4.88 -30.33 -19.67
C LEU A 190 6.01 -31.35 -19.65
N GLU A 191 7.08 -31.08 -18.91
CA GLU A 191 8.24 -31.96 -18.73
C GLU A 191 9.00 -32.38 -20.02
N ASP A 192 8.38 -33.16 -20.90
CA ASP A 192 8.94 -33.71 -22.15
C ASP A 192 8.08 -33.37 -23.39
N PRO A 193 8.69 -32.98 -24.53
CA PRO A 193 7.95 -32.59 -25.74
C PRO A 193 7.23 -33.72 -26.48
N GLU A 194 7.66 -34.98 -26.33
CA GLU A 194 7.07 -36.13 -27.03
C GLU A 194 5.86 -36.67 -26.26
N TYR A 195 6.00 -36.81 -24.94
CA TYR A 195 4.96 -37.43 -24.10
C TYR A 195 4.04 -36.41 -23.43
N GLY A 196 4.58 -35.28 -22.97
CA GLY A 196 3.82 -34.22 -22.30
C GLY A 196 3.25 -33.17 -23.23
N SER A 197 3.17 -33.46 -24.53
CA SER A 197 2.69 -32.53 -25.54
C SER A 197 1.23 -32.13 -25.33
N LEU A 198 0.92 -30.83 -25.35
CA LEU A 198 -0.46 -30.34 -25.30
C LEU A 198 -1.19 -30.53 -26.64
N GLY A 199 -0.50 -31.05 -27.68
CA GLY A 199 -1.09 -31.38 -28.97
C GLY A 199 -1.98 -32.62 -28.96
N TYR A 200 -1.89 -33.45 -27.92
CA TYR A 200 -2.79 -34.60 -27.74
C TYR A 200 -4.22 -34.14 -27.41
N ASP A 201 -5.20 -34.93 -27.86
CA ASP A 201 -6.61 -34.65 -27.61
C ASP A 201 -6.93 -34.74 -26.11
N GLY A 202 -7.63 -33.74 -25.58
CA GLY A 202 -7.91 -33.60 -24.14
C GLY A 202 -6.79 -32.97 -23.29
N PHE A 203 -5.61 -32.66 -23.87
CA PHE A 203 -4.47 -32.12 -23.09
C PHE A 203 -4.31 -30.58 -23.18
N HIS A 204 -5.24 -29.89 -23.83
CA HIS A 204 -5.20 -28.44 -24.05
C HIS A 204 -6.55 -27.78 -23.78
N GLU A 205 -7.31 -28.31 -22.82
CA GLU A 205 -8.57 -27.69 -22.43
C GLU A 205 -8.38 -26.21 -22.05
N TRP A 206 -9.41 -25.41 -22.32
CA TRP A 206 -9.35 -23.96 -22.17
C TRP A 206 -8.79 -23.49 -20.81
N PRO A 207 -9.15 -24.08 -19.64
CA PRO A 207 -8.57 -23.69 -18.34
C PRO A 207 -7.05 -23.83 -18.23
N ILE A 208 -6.46 -24.76 -18.99
CA ILE A 208 -5.03 -25.10 -18.94
C ILE A 208 -4.17 -24.06 -19.65
N VAL A 209 -4.60 -23.62 -20.84
CA VAL A 209 -3.78 -22.73 -21.68
C VAL A 209 -4.31 -21.29 -21.63
N GLU A 210 -5.50 -21.05 -22.16
CA GLU A 210 -6.15 -19.73 -22.15
C GLU A 210 -6.48 -19.26 -20.74
N GLY A 211 -6.99 -20.14 -19.89
CA GLY A 211 -7.31 -19.85 -18.49
C GLY A 211 -6.10 -19.38 -17.71
N ARG A 212 -4.97 -20.11 -17.80
CA ARG A 212 -3.71 -19.71 -17.14
C ARG A 212 -3.16 -18.39 -17.67
N TYR A 213 -3.32 -18.12 -18.97
CA TYR A 213 -2.99 -16.80 -19.51
C TYR A 213 -3.87 -15.69 -18.91
N VAL A 214 -5.18 -15.92 -18.78
CA VAL A 214 -6.11 -14.96 -18.14
C VAL A 214 -5.74 -14.72 -16.68
N LEU A 215 -5.44 -15.78 -15.91
CA LEU A 215 -5.01 -15.63 -14.51
C LEU A 215 -3.73 -14.80 -14.41
N ALA A 216 -2.75 -15.03 -15.30
CA ALA A 216 -1.54 -14.20 -15.34
C ALA A 216 -1.87 -12.72 -15.58
N VAL A 217 -2.75 -12.41 -16.53
CA VAL A 217 -3.15 -11.02 -16.82
C VAL A 217 -3.86 -10.38 -15.63
N LEU A 218 -4.84 -11.07 -15.05
CA LEU A 218 -5.67 -10.51 -13.99
C LEU A 218 -4.90 -10.39 -12.67
N PHE A 219 -4.15 -11.42 -12.28
CA PHE A 219 -3.48 -11.44 -10.99
C PHE A 219 -2.16 -10.66 -11.01
N GLU A 220 -1.40 -10.70 -12.10
CA GLU A 220 -0.12 -9.99 -12.17
C GLU A 220 -0.25 -8.54 -12.62
N TYR A 221 -1.26 -8.15 -13.38
CA TYR A 221 -1.36 -6.78 -13.90
C TYR A 221 -2.58 -6.03 -13.39
N ALA A 222 -3.78 -6.61 -13.50
CA ALA A 222 -5.00 -5.92 -13.09
C ALA A 222 -5.09 -5.74 -11.56
N ALA A 223 -4.73 -6.75 -10.78
CA ALA A 223 -4.76 -6.69 -9.32
C ALA A 223 -3.72 -5.69 -8.74
N PRO A 224 -2.43 -5.64 -9.16
CA PRO A 224 -1.51 -4.59 -8.71
C PRO A 224 -1.92 -3.17 -9.07
N LEU A 225 -2.61 -2.99 -10.20
CA LEU A 225 -3.21 -1.71 -10.59
C LEU A 225 -4.47 -1.36 -9.80
N GLY A 226 -4.96 -2.23 -8.91
CA GLY A 226 -6.13 -1.95 -8.10
C GLY A 226 -7.45 -2.13 -8.84
N LEU A 227 -7.44 -2.76 -10.02
CA LEU A 227 -8.63 -2.95 -10.86
C LEU A 227 -9.50 -4.11 -10.36
N LEU A 228 -8.88 -5.07 -9.67
CA LEU A 228 -9.53 -6.25 -9.11
C LEU A 228 -9.09 -6.45 -7.66
N ASP A 229 -10.06 -6.55 -6.76
CA ASP A 229 -9.82 -7.23 -5.50
C ASP A 229 -9.72 -8.73 -5.76
N VAL A 230 -8.94 -9.43 -4.94
CA VAL A 230 -8.62 -10.85 -5.15
C VAL A 230 -8.80 -11.65 -3.88
N GLU A 231 -9.25 -12.89 -4.03
CA GLU A 231 -9.18 -13.93 -3.01
C GLU A 231 -8.25 -15.03 -3.52
N TYR A 232 -7.25 -15.40 -2.72
CA TYR A 232 -6.21 -16.32 -3.14
C TYR A 232 -5.63 -17.15 -1.99
N VAL A 233 -5.04 -18.28 -2.34
CA VAL A 233 -4.25 -19.20 -1.47
C VAL A 233 -2.86 -19.39 -2.08
N PRO A 234 -1.89 -20.03 -1.40
CA PRO A 234 -0.67 -20.49 -2.05
C PRO A 234 -0.98 -21.31 -3.30
N ALA A 235 -0.20 -21.15 -4.37
CA ALA A 235 -0.52 -21.78 -5.66
C ALA A 235 -0.37 -23.31 -5.65
N GLU A 236 0.54 -23.84 -4.83
CA GLU A 236 0.78 -25.26 -4.69
C GLU A 236 -0.47 -25.99 -4.19
N GLY A 237 -0.94 -26.97 -4.97
CA GLY A 237 -2.13 -27.75 -4.63
C GLY A 237 -3.46 -27.00 -4.76
N ALA A 238 -3.46 -25.72 -5.17
CA ALA A 238 -4.70 -24.94 -5.27
C ALA A 238 -5.64 -25.39 -6.39
N ARG A 239 -5.09 -26.06 -7.41
CA ARG A 239 -5.82 -26.56 -8.57
C ARG A 239 -5.34 -27.95 -8.96
N ASP A 240 -6.29 -28.78 -9.38
CA ASP A 240 -6.05 -30.15 -9.85
C ASP A 240 -6.50 -30.40 -11.29
N ASP A 241 -6.98 -29.36 -11.98
CA ASP A 241 -7.48 -29.42 -13.37
C ASP A 241 -6.44 -29.92 -14.38
N PHE A 242 -5.15 -29.92 -14.03
CA PHE A 242 -4.04 -30.33 -14.90
C PHE A 242 -3.38 -31.64 -14.48
N ARG A 243 -3.79 -32.28 -13.38
CA ARG A 243 -3.10 -33.45 -12.79
C ARG A 243 -3.14 -34.69 -13.68
N HIS A 244 -4.13 -34.77 -14.56
CA HIS A 244 -4.28 -35.87 -15.51
C HIS A 244 -3.33 -35.74 -16.72
N LEU A 245 -2.67 -34.59 -16.89
CA LEU A 245 -1.72 -34.37 -17.99
C LEU A 245 -0.42 -35.14 -17.73
N TRP A 246 0.14 -35.72 -18.78
CA TRP A 246 1.43 -36.41 -18.67
C TRP A 246 2.53 -35.40 -18.29
N GLY A 247 3.36 -35.74 -17.30
CA GLY A 247 4.41 -34.86 -16.78
C GLY A 247 3.95 -33.84 -15.73
N ALA A 248 2.69 -33.96 -15.26
CA ALA A 248 2.15 -33.13 -14.17
C ALA A 248 2.29 -33.75 -12.77
N ASP A 249 2.72 -35.03 -12.67
CA ASP A 249 2.72 -35.82 -11.43
C ASP A 249 3.44 -35.12 -10.26
N TRP A 250 4.54 -34.42 -10.57
CA TRP A 250 5.37 -33.72 -9.59
C TRP A 250 5.33 -32.19 -9.73
N VAL A 251 4.40 -31.67 -10.54
CA VAL A 251 4.27 -30.22 -10.77
C VAL A 251 3.32 -29.65 -9.71
N PRO A 252 3.79 -28.89 -8.70
CA PRO A 252 2.92 -28.44 -7.60
C PRO A 252 1.79 -27.51 -8.08
N ALA A 253 2.05 -26.72 -9.12
CA ALA A 253 1.12 -25.82 -9.81
C ALA A 253 1.64 -25.51 -11.22
N LEU A 254 0.77 -25.18 -12.18
CA LEU A 254 1.22 -24.74 -13.52
C LEU A 254 1.83 -23.34 -13.49
N SER A 255 1.35 -22.50 -12.57
CA SER A 255 1.82 -21.14 -12.38
C SER A 255 1.56 -20.67 -10.95
N ARG A 256 2.26 -19.60 -10.55
CA ARG A 256 1.97 -18.85 -9.32
C ARG A 256 0.55 -18.28 -9.25
N TYR A 257 -0.16 -18.23 -10.37
CA TYR A 257 -1.52 -17.69 -10.44
C TYR A 257 -2.59 -18.74 -10.16
N ASP A 258 -2.23 -20.02 -10.09
CA ASP A 258 -3.16 -21.12 -9.84
C ASP A 258 -3.86 -20.96 -8.48
N GLY A 259 -3.21 -20.29 -7.53
CA GLY A 259 -3.75 -19.93 -6.22
C GLY A 259 -4.87 -18.89 -6.22
N LEU A 260 -5.18 -18.25 -7.36
CA LEU A 260 -6.29 -17.31 -7.45
C LEU A 260 -7.64 -18.08 -7.41
N LEU A 261 -8.48 -17.72 -6.44
CA LEU A 261 -9.78 -18.37 -6.19
C LEU A 261 -10.95 -17.54 -6.71
N ALA A 262 -10.94 -16.24 -6.45
CA ALA A 262 -11.99 -15.33 -6.88
C ALA A 262 -11.47 -13.91 -7.14
N VAL A 263 -12.20 -13.16 -7.97
CA VAL A 263 -11.92 -11.77 -8.27
C VAL A 263 -13.17 -10.92 -8.09
N ARG A 264 -12.99 -9.64 -7.78
CA ARG A 264 -14.08 -8.66 -7.72
C ARG A 264 -13.65 -7.37 -8.38
N LEU A 265 -14.44 -6.91 -9.36
CA LEU A 265 -14.20 -5.66 -10.06
C LEU A 265 -14.40 -4.46 -9.13
N THR A 266 -13.36 -3.65 -8.98
CA THR A 266 -13.34 -2.47 -8.10
C THR A 266 -13.98 -1.26 -8.80
N SER A 267 -14.23 -0.17 -8.07
CA SER A 267 -14.70 1.08 -8.68
C SER A 267 -13.63 1.65 -9.64
N LEU A 268 -12.36 1.51 -9.28
CA LEU A 268 -11.23 1.88 -10.14
C LEU A 268 -11.15 0.98 -11.39
N GLY A 269 -11.41 -0.32 -11.24
CA GLY A 269 -11.51 -1.27 -12.34
C GLY A 269 -12.64 -0.93 -13.31
N ALA A 270 -13.83 -0.64 -12.78
CA ALA A 270 -14.98 -0.23 -13.59
C ALA A 270 -14.70 1.07 -14.35
N TYR A 271 -14.04 2.05 -13.72
CA TYR A 271 -13.58 3.26 -14.39
C TYR A 271 -12.56 2.96 -15.51
N ALA A 272 -11.50 2.20 -15.21
CA ALA A 272 -10.45 1.86 -16.17
C ALA A 272 -10.94 0.99 -17.34
N ALA A 273 -11.99 0.18 -17.13
CA ALA A 273 -12.65 -0.62 -18.15
C ALA A 273 -13.69 0.19 -18.98
N GLY A 274 -13.95 1.45 -18.63
CA GLY A 274 -14.94 2.29 -19.31
C GLY A 274 -16.39 1.96 -18.97
N LEU A 275 -16.64 1.19 -17.91
CA LEU A 275 -17.98 0.87 -17.40
C LEU A 275 -18.56 2.00 -16.54
N ALA A 276 -17.70 2.84 -15.96
CA ALA A 276 -18.06 4.07 -15.25
C ALA A 276 -17.37 5.28 -15.90
N PRO A 277 -18.09 6.39 -16.20
CA PRO A 277 -17.52 7.55 -16.86
C PRO A 277 -16.60 8.38 -15.96
N THR A 278 -16.79 8.28 -14.65
CA THR A 278 -15.99 8.96 -13.64
C THR A 278 -15.63 8.00 -12.53
N TYR A 279 -14.41 8.16 -12.00
CA TYR A 279 -13.99 7.40 -10.84
C TYR A 279 -14.65 7.97 -9.57
N VAL A 280 -15.47 7.15 -8.92
CA VAL A 280 -15.98 7.41 -7.58
C VAL A 280 -15.43 6.30 -6.68
N PRO A 281 -14.52 6.61 -5.74
CA PRO A 281 -13.99 5.62 -4.81
C PRO A 281 -15.13 4.87 -4.12
N ALA A 282 -15.00 3.57 -3.98
CA ALA A 282 -15.97 2.84 -3.18
C ALA A 282 -15.98 3.44 -1.76
N PRO A 283 -17.16 3.66 -1.14
CA PRO A 283 -17.20 4.08 0.25
C PRO A 283 -16.40 3.05 1.05
N VAL A 284 -15.38 3.51 1.79
CA VAL A 284 -14.57 2.63 2.62
C VAL A 284 -15.50 2.02 3.66
N VAL A 285 -15.99 0.82 3.41
CA VAL A 285 -16.68 0.02 4.42
C VAL A 285 -15.58 -0.47 5.36
N ARG A 286 -15.18 0.40 6.29
CA ARG A 286 -14.46 -0.06 7.46
C ARG A 286 -15.43 -0.94 8.21
N GLU A 287 -15.09 -2.21 8.37
CA GLU A 287 -15.86 -3.09 9.23
C GLU A 287 -15.97 -2.39 10.59
N ARG A 288 -17.21 -2.14 11.00
CA ARG A 288 -17.46 -1.48 12.27
C ARG A 288 -17.28 -2.52 13.36
N VAL A 289 -16.05 -2.69 13.81
CA VAL A 289 -15.64 -3.73 14.75
C VAL A 289 -15.50 -3.23 16.18
N LEU A 290 -15.81 -1.96 16.44
CA LEU A 290 -15.75 -1.37 17.78
C LEU A 290 -17.15 -1.04 18.32
N GLN A 291 -17.39 -1.33 19.58
CA GLN A 291 -18.54 -0.84 20.33
C GLN A 291 -18.05 0.10 21.42
N VAL A 292 -18.42 1.38 21.32
CA VAL A 292 -18.07 2.39 22.31
C VAL A 292 -19.24 2.56 23.27
N LEU A 293 -19.03 2.19 24.53
CA LEU A 293 -20.06 2.14 25.55
C LEU A 293 -20.13 3.46 26.34
N PRO A 294 -21.30 3.82 26.91
CA PRO A 294 -21.47 5.04 27.72
C PRO A 294 -20.58 5.10 28.96
N ASN A 295 -20.10 3.96 29.46
CA ASN A 295 -19.15 3.86 30.56
C ASN A 295 -17.68 4.11 30.14
N LEU A 296 -17.46 4.55 28.89
CA LEU A 296 -16.15 4.84 28.28
C LEU A 296 -15.29 3.61 27.96
N ASP A 297 -15.88 2.42 27.97
CA ASP A 297 -15.23 1.23 27.42
C ASP A 297 -15.38 1.18 25.90
N VAL A 298 -14.29 0.81 25.23
CA VAL A 298 -14.23 0.49 23.81
C VAL A 298 -14.02 -1.01 23.70
N VAL A 299 -15.01 -1.70 23.17
CA VAL A 299 -15.04 -3.17 23.05
C VAL A 299 -14.85 -3.58 21.59
N ALA A 300 -13.91 -4.48 21.31
CA ALA A 300 -13.74 -5.06 19.99
C ALA A 300 -14.65 -6.27 19.78
N VAL A 301 -15.62 -6.14 18.87
CA VAL A 301 -16.61 -7.19 18.55
C VAL A 301 -16.10 -8.21 17.50
N ALA A 302 -15.00 -7.91 16.82
CA ALA A 302 -14.28 -8.79 15.90
C ALA A 302 -12.78 -8.56 16.02
N ASP A 303 -11.95 -9.42 15.41
CA ASP A 303 -10.49 -9.36 15.59
C ASP A 303 -9.94 -8.04 15.05
N LEU A 304 -9.17 -7.35 15.88
CA LEU A 304 -8.58 -6.08 15.52
C LEU A 304 -7.26 -6.29 14.80
N ASP A 305 -7.11 -5.61 13.66
CA ASP A 305 -5.83 -5.42 13.00
C ASP A 305 -4.79 -4.84 14.00
N PRO A 306 -3.52 -5.26 13.94
CA PRO A 306 -2.48 -4.76 14.84
C PRO A 306 -2.34 -3.24 14.87
N GLY A 307 -2.59 -2.55 13.75
CA GLY A 307 -2.56 -1.09 13.67
C GLY A 307 -3.68 -0.44 14.47
N ASP A 308 -4.90 -0.97 14.40
CA ASP A 308 -6.04 -0.48 15.17
C ASP A 308 -5.82 -0.66 16.67
N ARG A 309 -5.20 -1.78 17.06
CA ARG A 309 -4.81 -2.06 18.45
C ARG A 309 -3.81 -1.04 18.99
N LEU A 310 -2.78 -0.73 18.22
CA LEU A 310 -1.77 0.28 18.58
C LEU A 310 -2.37 1.68 18.79
N VAL A 311 -3.41 2.03 18.03
CA VAL A 311 -4.13 3.29 18.25
C VAL A 311 -4.89 3.24 19.56
N LEU A 312 -5.63 2.17 19.86
CA LEU A 312 -6.35 2.03 21.12
C LEU A 312 -5.42 2.07 22.34
N ASP A 313 -4.31 1.32 22.30
CA ASP A 313 -3.31 1.27 23.38
C ASP A 313 -2.65 2.64 23.65
N ALA A 314 -2.66 3.54 22.66
CA ALA A 314 -2.07 4.86 22.81
C ALA A 314 -2.98 5.89 23.50
N PHE A 315 -4.29 5.68 23.51
CA PHE A 315 -5.27 6.63 24.05
C PHE A 315 -6.09 6.06 25.22
N ALA A 316 -6.07 4.74 25.42
CA ALA A 316 -6.88 4.05 26.40
C ALA A 316 -6.09 2.91 27.06
N VAL A 317 -6.52 2.50 28.25
CA VAL A 317 -5.89 1.40 28.99
C VAL A 317 -6.58 0.11 28.63
N ARG A 318 -5.81 -0.89 28.17
CA ARG A 318 -6.32 -2.24 27.92
C ARG A 318 -6.66 -2.93 29.23
N THR A 319 -7.95 -3.09 29.51
CA THR A 319 -8.46 -3.71 30.76
C THR A 319 -8.78 -5.19 30.58
N ALA A 320 -9.04 -5.63 29.35
CA ALA A 320 -9.16 -7.04 28.99
C ALA A 320 -8.68 -7.28 27.55
N ASP A 321 -8.69 -8.53 27.09
CA ASP A 321 -8.16 -8.91 25.78
C ASP A 321 -8.76 -8.09 24.61
N ARG A 322 -10.03 -7.71 24.74
CA ARG A 322 -10.79 -6.97 23.72
C ARG A 322 -11.43 -5.69 24.24
N VAL A 323 -10.98 -5.19 25.39
CA VAL A 323 -11.60 -4.04 26.07
C VAL A 323 -10.55 -3.02 26.43
N TRP A 324 -10.81 -1.77 26.05
CA TRP A 324 -10.01 -0.60 26.37
C TRP A 324 -10.87 0.43 27.09
N THR A 325 -10.43 0.87 28.26
CA THR A 325 -11.14 1.88 29.03
C THR A 325 -10.51 3.25 28.80
N VAL A 326 -11.29 4.20 28.30
CA VAL A 326 -10.87 5.58 28.09
C VAL A 326 -10.98 6.34 29.41
N SER A 327 -9.94 7.08 29.76
CA SER A 327 -9.94 7.92 30.96
C SER A 327 -9.32 9.27 30.70
N MET A 328 -9.64 10.25 31.55
CA MET A 328 -9.04 11.58 31.52
C MET A 328 -7.51 11.53 31.57
N ALA A 329 -6.97 10.68 32.46
CA ALA A 329 -5.53 10.53 32.66
C ALA A 329 -4.85 9.95 31.41
N GLY A 330 -5.47 8.93 30.79
CA GLY A 330 -4.95 8.33 29.55
C GLY A 330 -4.90 9.32 28.38
N LEU A 331 -5.98 10.08 28.19
CA LEU A 331 -6.03 11.09 27.12
C LEU A 331 -5.04 12.24 27.35
N LEU A 332 -4.89 12.71 28.59
CA LEU A 332 -3.86 13.73 28.91
C LEU A 332 -2.44 13.20 28.69
N SER A 333 -2.18 11.94 29.05
CA SER A 333 -0.88 11.30 28.77
C SER A 333 -0.62 11.15 27.27
N ALA A 334 -1.65 10.87 26.47
CA ALA A 334 -1.53 10.83 25.01
C ALA A 334 -1.20 12.22 24.44
N VAL A 335 -1.78 13.29 24.99
CA VAL A 335 -1.45 14.67 24.60
C VAL A 335 -0.01 15.04 24.96
N ASP A 336 0.46 14.65 26.14
CA ASP A 336 1.84 14.84 26.57
C ASP A 336 2.83 14.14 25.61
N ALA A 337 2.43 12.97 25.09
CA ALA A 337 3.14 12.25 24.03
C ALA A 337 2.97 12.84 22.61
N GLY A 338 2.33 14.00 22.46
CA GLY A 338 2.17 14.73 21.20
C GLY A 338 1.00 14.30 20.33
N ARG A 339 0.06 13.49 20.85
CA ARG A 339 -1.11 13.00 20.09
C ARG A 339 -2.32 13.92 20.26
N GLN A 340 -3.16 14.04 19.24
CA GLN A 340 -4.36 14.87 19.35
C GLN A 340 -5.60 14.05 19.74
N PRO A 341 -6.36 14.46 20.78
CA PRO A 341 -7.60 13.78 21.16
C PRO A 341 -8.64 13.69 20.04
N GLY A 342 -8.64 14.63 19.08
CA GLY A 342 -9.51 14.60 17.91
C GLY A 342 -9.23 13.44 16.95
N GLU A 343 -7.96 13.05 16.79
CA GLU A 343 -7.58 11.88 15.96
C GLU A 343 -8.19 10.59 16.52
N PHE A 344 -8.32 10.51 17.84
CA PHE A 344 -8.92 9.38 18.52
C PHE A 344 -10.44 9.31 18.32
N THR A 345 -11.15 10.45 18.39
CA THR A 345 -12.60 10.47 18.12
C THR A 345 -12.90 10.17 16.66
N ASP A 346 -12.07 10.62 15.72
CA ASP A 346 -12.20 10.29 14.30
C ASP A 346 -11.95 8.80 14.04
N PHE A 347 -10.90 8.25 14.67
CA PHE A 347 -10.59 6.82 14.62
C PHE A 347 -11.75 5.95 15.11
N LEU A 348 -12.31 6.28 16.29
CA LEU A 348 -13.44 5.55 16.86
C LEU A 348 -14.69 5.73 16.01
N SER A 349 -15.01 6.96 15.57
CA SER A 349 -16.20 7.23 14.73
C SER A 349 -16.19 6.42 13.44
N ALA A 350 -15.01 6.20 12.86
CA ALA A 350 -14.87 5.44 11.63
C ALA A 350 -15.00 3.91 11.80
N ARG A 351 -14.93 3.39 13.03
CA ARG A 351 -14.92 1.95 13.34
C ARG A 351 -16.01 1.52 14.31
N ALA A 352 -16.72 2.47 14.90
CA ALA A 352 -17.76 2.20 15.86
C ALA A 352 -19.05 1.71 15.16
N VAL A 353 -19.62 0.60 15.64
CA VAL A 353 -20.90 0.03 15.18
C VAL A 353 -22.00 1.09 15.30
N HIS A 354 -22.00 1.77 16.44
CA HIS A 354 -22.91 2.85 16.79
C HIS A 354 -22.14 4.18 16.90
N GLY A 355 -22.86 5.31 16.82
CA GLY A 355 -22.24 6.61 17.05
C GLY A 355 -21.61 6.74 18.44
N LEU A 356 -20.67 7.67 18.59
CA LEU A 356 -19.97 7.85 19.86
C LEU A 356 -20.91 8.34 20.98
N PRO A 357 -20.83 7.77 22.20
CA PRO A 357 -21.58 8.26 23.35
C PRO A 357 -21.29 9.74 23.65
N ALA A 358 -22.28 10.44 24.19
CA ALA A 358 -22.11 11.83 24.62
C ALA A 358 -21.00 11.97 25.69
N ALA A 359 -20.91 11.00 26.62
CA ALA A 359 -19.90 10.98 27.68
C ALA A 359 -18.46 11.03 27.14
N LEU A 360 -18.17 10.29 26.06
CA LEU A 360 -16.84 10.31 25.43
C LEU A 360 -16.54 11.67 24.79
N ARG A 361 -17.52 12.27 24.11
CA ARG A 361 -17.37 13.59 23.49
C ARG A 361 -17.10 14.66 24.54
N THR A 362 -17.88 14.68 25.63
CA THR A 362 -17.67 15.59 26.75
C THR A 362 -16.28 15.42 27.37
N LEU A 363 -15.82 14.18 27.57
CA LEU A 363 -14.49 13.92 28.10
C LEU A 363 -13.38 14.48 27.18
N VAL A 364 -13.49 14.27 25.87
CA VAL A 364 -12.52 14.77 24.89
C VAL A 364 -12.54 16.29 24.80
N ASP A 365 -13.73 16.91 24.86
CA ASP A 365 -13.88 18.36 24.90
C ASP A 365 -13.25 18.96 26.16
N ASP A 366 -13.43 18.32 27.32
CA ASP A 366 -12.80 18.71 28.59
C ASP A 366 -11.27 18.62 28.52
N VAL A 367 -10.72 17.55 27.91
CA VAL A 367 -9.27 17.43 27.67
C VAL A 367 -8.79 18.55 26.76
N ASN A 368 -9.46 18.78 25.63
CA ASN A 368 -9.11 19.84 24.68
C ASN A 368 -9.18 21.24 25.30
N ALA A 369 -10.13 21.47 26.20
CA ALA A 369 -10.22 22.72 26.95
C ALA A 369 -9.02 22.90 27.89
N ARG A 370 -8.62 21.85 28.61
CA ARG A 370 -7.48 21.89 29.55
C ARG A 370 -6.12 22.01 28.87
N THR A 371 -5.90 21.31 27.76
CA THR A 371 -4.61 21.34 27.04
C THR A 371 -4.30 22.71 26.44
N ARG A 372 -5.32 23.56 26.28
CA ARG A 372 -5.17 24.95 25.80
C ARG A 372 -4.93 25.96 26.93
N GLN A 373 -5.07 25.56 28.20
CA GLN A 373 -4.94 26.47 29.36
C GLN A 373 -3.48 26.72 29.75
N VAL A 374 -2.59 25.76 29.48
CA VAL A 374 -1.17 25.86 29.80
C VAL A 374 -0.38 25.70 28.52
N ARG A 375 0.61 26.58 28.31
CA ARG A 375 1.54 26.51 27.19
C ARG A 375 2.96 26.51 27.73
N ASP A 376 3.74 25.53 27.31
CA ASP A 376 5.18 25.59 27.49
C ASP A 376 5.76 26.65 26.54
N LEU A 377 6.41 27.66 27.11
CA LEU A 377 7.09 28.73 26.37
C LEU A 377 8.60 28.50 26.27
N GLY A 378 9.06 27.32 26.66
CA GLY A 378 10.45 26.87 26.60
C GLY A 378 11.27 27.24 27.84
N LEU A 379 12.54 26.83 27.82
CA LEU A 379 13.52 27.14 28.85
C LEU A 379 14.03 28.58 28.70
N ARG A 380 14.14 29.30 29.81
CA ARG A 380 14.73 30.64 29.86
C ARG A 380 15.73 30.73 31.00
N HIS A 381 16.81 31.48 30.79
CA HIS A 381 17.83 31.68 31.82
C HIS A 381 17.41 32.75 32.81
N VAL A 382 17.37 32.39 34.08
CA VAL A 382 17.06 33.29 35.19
C VAL A 382 18.38 33.74 35.81
N LEU A 383 18.54 35.05 35.95
CA LEU A 383 19.65 35.70 36.65
C LEU A 383 19.16 36.19 37.99
N GLU A 384 19.89 35.85 39.06
CA GLU A 384 19.71 36.47 40.36
C GLU A 384 20.67 37.65 40.52
N CYS A 385 20.14 38.79 40.96
CA CYS A 385 20.89 39.98 41.29
C CYS A 385 21.10 40.08 42.80
N ALA A 386 22.16 40.76 43.22
CA ALA A 386 22.51 40.95 44.63
C ALA A 386 21.43 41.69 45.43
N ASP A 387 20.69 42.60 44.79
CA ASP A 387 19.59 43.36 45.37
C ASP A 387 18.65 43.93 44.28
N GLU A 388 17.61 44.65 44.71
CA GLU A 388 16.63 45.26 43.82
C GLU A 388 17.19 46.44 43.02
N GLN A 389 18.21 47.13 43.53
CA GLN A 389 18.82 48.28 42.88
C GLN A 389 19.63 47.83 41.67
N VAL A 390 20.45 46.79 41.82
CA VAL A 390 21.23 46.18 40.73
C VAL A 390 20.31 45.70 39.62
N ALA A 391 19.23 45.03 39.95
CA ALA A 391 18.33 44.53 38.94
C ALA A 391 17.52 45.64 38.24
N THR A 392 17.18 46.72 38.95
CA THR A 392 16.57 47.92 38.34
C THR A 392 17.56 48.62 37.38
N LEU A 393 18.83 48.69 37.76
CA LEU A 393 19.89 49.23 36.92
C LEU A 393 20.04 48.42 35.63
N LEU A 394 20.10 47.10 35.76
CA LEU A 394 20.28 46.19 34.62
C LEU A 394 19.04 46.14 33.69
N GLU A 395 17.83 46.20 34.25
CA GLU A 395 16.59 46.26 33.45
C GLU A 395 16.50 47.56 32.64
N ARG A 396 16.92 48.69 33.21
CA ARG A 396 16.82 50.01 32.57
C ARG A 396 17.99 50.32 31.63
N ASP A 397 19.01 49.49 31.60
CA ASP A 397 20.17 49.70 30.74
C ASP A 397 19.80 49.55 29.25
N ARG A 398 20.29 50.48 28.43
CA ARG A 398 19.96 50.52 27.00
C ARG A 398 20.49 49.30 26.24
N SER A 399 21.60 48.72 26.69
CA SER A 399 22.23 47.57 26.04
C SER A 399 21.53 46.24 26.34
N LEU A 400 20.71 46.19 27.39
CA LEU A 400 19.92 45.02 27.79
C LEU A 400 18.43 45.13 27.41
N ARG A 401 18.02 46.28 26.85
CA ARG A 401 16.64 46.53 26.45
C ARG A 401 16.17 45.50 25.40
N GLY A 402 15.09 44.79 25.74
CA GLY A 402 14.53 43.74 24.89
C GLY A 402 15.28 42.40 24.93
N LEU A 403 16.36 42.30 25.73
CA LEU A 403 17.12 41.07 25.95
C LEU A 403 16.85 40.46 27.33
N CYS A 404 16.30 41.24 28.27
CA CYS A 404 15.88 40.77 29.58
C CYS A 404 14.49 41.28 29.96
N THR A 405 13.83 40.57 30.88
CA THR A 405 12.56 40.96 31.49
C THR A 405 12.64 40.77 32.99
N ARG A 406 12.15 41.74 33.75
CA ARG A 406 12.14 41.67 35.21
C ARG A 406 11.16 40.64 35.73
N ILE A 407 11.62 39.78 36.64
CA ILE A 407 10.75 38.85 37.37
C ILE A 407 11.00 39.00 38.86
N GLY A 408 10.05 39.63 39.55
CA GLY A 408 10.16 39.91 40.99
C GLY A 408 11.24 40.93 41.35
N ALA A 409 11.56 41.02 42.64
CA ALA A 409 12.41 42.07 43.19
C ALA A 409 13.92 41.88 42.95
N ARG A 410 14.40 40.68 42.58
CA ARG A 410 15.84 40.41 42.42
C ARG A 410 16.21 39.56 41.21
N HIS A 411 15.26 39.16 40.37
CA HIS A 411 15.56 38.29 39.22
C HIS A 411 15.29 38.97 37.87
N LEU A 412 16.08 38.55 36.88
CA LEU A 412 15.92 38.91 35.47
C LEU A 412 15.86 37.65 34.63
N LEU A 413 14.93 37.60 33.70
CA LEU A 413 14.78 36.54 32.71
C LEU A 413 15.45 36.98 31.42
N LEU A 414 16.38 36.19 30.89
CA LEU A 414 16.99 36.46 29.59
C LEU A 414 16.14 35.88 28.46
N ASP A 415 16.14 36.57 27.32
CA ASP A 415 15.61 36.03 26.07
C ASP A 415 16.60 35.02 25.47
N PRO A 416 16.22 33.75 25.22
CA PRO A 416 17.14 32.73 24.71
C PRO A 416 17.79 33.13 23.37
N ALA A 417 17.03 33.78 22.49
CA ALA A 417 17.54 34.25 21.20
C ALA A 417 18.60 35.36 21.32
N GLY A 418 18.64 36.04 22.47
CA GLY A 418 19.50 37.19 22.75
C GLY A 418 20.63 36.91 23.75
N GLU A 419 20.79 35.67 24.22
CA GLU A 419 21.62 35.36 25.39
C GLU A 419 23.08 35.80 25.24
N GLU A 420 23.73 35.52 24.11
CA GLU A 420 25.12 35.91 23.87
C GLU A 420 25.32 37.44 23.89
N LYS A 421 24.33 38.18 23.36
CA LYS A 421 24.33 39.65 23.38
C LYS A 421 24.13 40.14 24.81
N ALA A 422 23.22 39.54 25.56
CA ALA A 422 22.98 39.87 26.96
C ALA A 422 24.22 39.59 27.83
N ARG A 423 24.89 38.45 27.66
CA ARG A 423 26.15 38.12 28.33
C ARG A 423 27.25 39.14 28.03
N THR A 424 27.36 39.57 26.78
CA THR A 424 28.33 40.59 26.37
C THR A 424 28.03 41.95 27.01
N ALA A 425 26.76 42.37 27.03
CA ALA A 425 26.31 43.59 27.68
C ALA A 425 26.58 43.56 29.20
N LEU A 426 26.19 42.46 29.87
CA LEU A 426 26.43 42.25 31.30
C LEU A 426 27.92 42.30 31.66
N ARG A 427 28.79 41.67 30.86
CA ARG A 427 30.26 41.78 31.03
C ARG A 427 30.74 43.23 30.94
N LYS A 428 30.23 44.01 29.97
CA LYS A 428 30.60 45.43 29.80
C LYS A 428 30.13 46.29 30.98
N LEU A 429 28.99 45.94 31.59
CA LEU A 429 28.45 46.59 32.78
C LEU A 429 29.13 46.14 34.09
N GLY A 430 30.11 45.23 34.02
CA GLY A 430 30.85 44.75 35.20
C GLY A 430 30.21 43.57 35.92
N HIS A 431 29.20 42.92 35.33
CA HIS A 431 28.46 41.80 35.90
C HIS A 431 28.65 40.51 35.07
N PRO A 432 29.85 39.93 35.00
CA PRO A 432 30.09 38.72 34.20
C PRO A 432 29.30 37.53 34.77
N LEU A 433 28.52 36.88 33.91
CA LEU A 433 27.88 35.61 34.26
C LEU A 433 28.92 34.47 34.15
N GLY A 434 29.25 33.87 35.30
CA GLY A 434 30.02 32.63 35.37
C GLY A 434 29.26 31.42 34.82
N PRO A 435 29.79 30.19 34.94
CA PRO A 435 29.02 28.99 34.68
C PRO A 435 27.79 28.95 35.61
N ALA A 436 26.69 28.37 35.15
CA ALA A 436 25.47 28.27 35.96
C ALA A 436 25.77 27.49 37.25
N THR A 437 25.74 28.19 38.38
CA THR A 437 25.73 27.57 39.70
C THR A 437 24.36 26.95 39.92
N ARG A 438 24.31 25.63 40.11
CA ARG A 438 23.11 24.91 40.53
C ARG A 438 22.88 25.05 42.02
#